data_AF-A0A7R9HDP9-F1
#
_entry.id   AF-A0A7R9HDP9-F1
#
_cell.length_a   1.000
_cell.length_b   1.000
_cell.length_c   1.000
_cell.angle_alpha   90.00
_cell.angle_beta   90.00
_cell.angle_gamma   90.00
#
_symmetry.space_group_name_H-M   'P 1'
#
loop_
_entity.id
_entity.type
_entity.pdbx_description
1 polymer ?
#
loop_
_entity_poly.entity_id
_entity_poly.type
_entity_poly.pdbx_seq_one_letter_code
_entity_poly.pdbx_strand_id
1 'polypeptide(L)'
;MGAEIGGEERFSPPFLRVSADQLTGGSEGGKGGGNEGLECEILTHLLRSQLEMQMWRFLQSLMQLHGAHTRITAWERTLQNRESWKLGFGATFLKTNQLPALFQWLLKLKAAFVSKFSLYFYTTLAQQTQDMKMFTNKLTTDYYHKIQSFQRRNDAVAVLLVFDAHELEDYAGPGYHHPDKVTEPVHDMECYPIVVSYPVKPLNHMVNIVNVLTERAADLTAMDRVVFSFSAKEQSTYVMALCDPRMSLVVIFDSKKTEKDTHITNFVFDMSLQLRCNKVFANLKLSTK
;
A
#
# COMPACT_ATOMS: atom_id res chain seq x y z
N MET A 1 -9.15 44.98 22.03
CA MET A 1 -10.35 44.41 21.39
C MET A 1 -9.85 43.26 20.53
N GLY A 2 -9.62 42.11 21.18
CA GLY A 2 -9.12 40.90 20.54
C GLY A 2 -10.31 40.02 20.15
N ALA A 3 -10.26 39.49 18.93
CA ALA A 3 -11.17 38.46 18.47
C ALA A 3 -10.33 37.21 18.21
N GLU A 4 -10.40 36.28 19.15
CA GLU A 4 -9.97 34.89 18.97
C GLU A 4 -10.96 34.22 18.01
N ILE A 5 -10.46 33.62 16.93
CA ILE A 5 -11.25 32.81 16.01
C ILE A 5 -10.88 31.35 16.23
N GLY A 6 -11.83 30.63 16.83
CA GLY A 6 -12.31 29.32 16.37
C GLY A 6 -11.34 28.15 16.37
N GLY A 7 -11.48 27.30 17.39
CA GLY A 7 -10.83 25.99 17.45
C GLY A 7 -11.18 25.10 16.25
N GLU A 8 -10.15 24.48 15.67
CA GLU A 8 -10.28 23.36 14.74
C GLU A 8 -10.86 22.14 15.50
N GLU A 9 -12.16 21.91 15.36
CA GLU A 9 -12.74 20.60 15.65
C GLU A 9 -12.18 19.60 14.64
N ARG A 10 -11.24 18.76 15.10
CA ARG A 10 -10.79 17.58 14.36
C ARG A 10 -11.96 16.60 14.19
N PHE A 11 -12.68 16.73 13.08
CA PHE A 11 -13.58 15.70 12.58
C PHE A 11 -12.77 14.44 12.24
N SER A 12 -12.66 13.53 13.20
CA SER A 12 -12.19 12.16 12.94
C SER A 12 -13.38 11.34 12.44
N PRO A 13 -13.37 10.82 11.20
CA PRO A 13 -14.47 9.99 10.73
C PRO A 13 -14.55 8.71 11.57
N PRO A 14 -15.75 8.29 12.02
CA PRO A 14 -15.94 7.13 12.91
C PRO A 14 -15.47 5.79 12.30
N PHE A 15 -15.22 5.73 11.00
CA PHE A 15 -14.87 4.50 10.27
C PHE A 15 -13.49 3.91 10.60
N LEU A 16 -12.56 4.69 11.18
CA LEU A 16 -11.23 4.19 11.52
C LEU A 16 -11.13 3.57 12.92
N ARG A 17 -12.11 3.82 13.78
CA ARG A 17 -12.29 3.04 15.02
C ARG A 17 -12.85 1.65 14.77
N VAL A 18 -13.52 1.42 13.65
CA VAL A 18 -14.26 0.17 13.39
C VAL A 18 -13.33 -0.99 12.99
N SER A 19 -12.08 -0.74 12.61
CA SER A 19 -11.14 -1.82 12.20
C SER A 19 -10.42 -2.54 13.34
N ALA A 20 -10.74 -2.28 14.62
CA ALA A 20 -10.12 -2.99 15.73
C ALA A 20 -11.10 -3.73 16.68
N ASP A 21 -12.34 -3.28 16.88
CA ASP A 21 -13.12 -3.71 18.06
C ASP A 21 -14.60 -4.12 17.86
N GLN A 22 -15.11 -4.42 16.66
CA GLN A 22 -16.49 -4.96 16.52
C GLN A 22 -16.59 -6.28 15.77
N LEU A 23 -16.26 -7.34 16.52
CA LEU A 23 -16.89 -8.65 16.46
C LEU A 23 -18.25 -8.57 17.18
N THR A 24 -19.36 -8.64 16.45
CA THR A 24 -20.56 -9.47 16.78
C THR A 24 -21.77 -9.01 15.96
N GLY A 25 -22.46 -9.98 15.34
CA GLY A 25 -23.91 -9.93 15.16
C GLY A 25 -24.43 -9.20 13.91
N GLY A 26 -24.94 -9.97 12.95
CA GLY A 26 -25.72 -9.45 11.82
C GLY A 26 -25.87 -10.50 10.74
N SER A 27 -26.80 -11.43 10.93
CA SER A 27 -27.15 -12.48 9.97
C SER A 27 -28.37 -12.03 9.17
N GLU A 28 -28.21 -11.88 7.85
CA GLU A 28 -29.35 -11.97 6.93
C GLU A 28 -29.00 -12.95 5.81
N GLY A 29 -29.93 -13.89 5.59
CA GLY A 29 -29.79 -15.00 4.68
C GLY A 29 -30.03 -14.62 3.23
N GLY A 30 -29.23 -15.22 2.34
CA GLY A 30 -29.42 -15.18 0.90
C GLY A 30 -29.08 -16.53 0.30
N LYS A 31 -30.07 -17.15 -0.34
CA LYS A 31 -30.03 -18.48 -0.97
C LYS A 31 -28.99 -18.56 -2.09
N GLY A 32 -28.23 -19.65 -2.11
CA GLY A 32 -28.03 -20.47 -3.31
C GLY A 32 -27.17 -19.94 -4.47
N GLY A 33 -26.27 -18.98 -4.25
CA GLY A 33 -25.17 -18.69 -5.17
C GLY A 33 -23.88 -19.33 -4.65
N GLY A 34 -23.44 -20.42 -5.29
CA GLY A 34 -22.30 -21.23 -4.84
C GLY A 34 -21.00 -20.44 -4.75
N ASN A 35 -20.07 -20.90 -3.92
CA ASN A 35 -18.77 -20.27 -3.56
C ASN A 35 -17.98 -19.59 -4.71
N GLU A 36 -18.22 -19.95 -5.97
CA GLU A 36 -17.66 -19.31 -7.18
C GLU A 36 -18.00 -17.81 -7.27
N GLY A 37 -19.17 -17.39 -6.78
CA GLY A 37 -19.53 -15.97 -6.70
C GLY A 37 -18.64 -15.19 -5.73
N LEU A 38 -18.37 -15.77 -4.55
CA LEU A 38 -17.53 -15.13 -3.53
C LEU A 38 -16.08 -15.01 -3.98
N GLU A 39 -15.53 -16.03 -4.66
CA GLU A 39 -14.19 -15.98 -5.22
C GLU A 39 -14.01 -14.78 -6.17
N CYS A 40 -14.86 -14.69 -7.19
CA CYS A 40 -14.80 -13.64 -8.20
C CYS A 40 -15.01 -12.26 -7.56
N GLU A 41 -15.94 -12.13 -6.62
CA GLU A 41 -16.18 -10.87 -5.91
C GLU A 41 -14.98 -10.44 -5.05
N ILE A 42 -14.35 -11.36 -4.31
CA ILE A 42 -13.14 -11.07 -3.53
C ILE A 42 -12.03 -10.59 -4.46
N LEU A 43 -11.78 -11.33 -5.54
CA LEU A 43 -10.73 -10.98 -6.49
C LEU A 43 -11.01 -9.61 -7.14
N THR A 44 -12.25 -9.33 -7.52
CA THR A 44 -12.67 -8.04 -8.07
C THR A 44 -12.39 -6.90 -7.11
N HIS A 45 -12.77 -7.05 -5.84
CA HIS A 45 -12.49 -6.05 -4.81
C HIS A 45 -10.99 -5.85 -4.59
N LEU A 46 -10.21 -6.95 -4.54
CA LEU A 46 -8.76 -6.86 -4.38
C LEU A 46 -8.10 -6.14 -5.57
N LEU A 47 -8.42 -6.52 -6.81
CA LEU A 47 -7.86 -5.88 -8.01
C LEU A 47 -8.25 -4.41 -8.12
N ARG A 48 -9.50 -4.06 -7.80
CA ARG A 48 -9.93 -2.66 -7.72
C ARG A 48 -9.15 -1.90 -6.64
N SER A 49 -8.96 -2.48 -5.46
CA SER A 49 -8.16 -1.83 -4.42
C SER A 49 -6.71 -1.55 -4.88
N GLN A 50 -6.10 -2.46 -5.64
CA GLN A 50 -4.77 -2.25 -6.20
C GLN A 50 -4.76 -1.07 -7.18
N LEU A 51 -5.75 -0.99 -8.08
CA LEU A 51 -5.87 0.11 -9.03
C LEU A 51 -6.04 1.45 -8.29
N GLU A 52 -6.95 1.53 -7.33
CA GLU A 52 -7.20 2.76 -6.57
C GLU A 52 -5.96 3.19 -5.75
N MET A 53 -5.18 2.23 -5.23
CA MET A 53 -3.92 2.51 -4.53
C MET A 53 -2.86 3.09 -5.48
N GLN A 54 -2.79 2.61 -6.72
CA GLN A 54 -1.87 3.13 -7.75
C GLN A 54 -2.22 4.56 -8.17
N MET A 55 -3.49 4.96 -8.02
CA MET A 55 -3.97 6.32 -8.24
C MET A 55 -3.96 7.16 -6.95
N TRP A 56 -3.41 6.61 -5.87
CA TRP A 56 -3.33 7.24 -4.54
C TRP A 56 -4.69 7.72 -3.95
N ARG A 57 -5.77 6.97 -4.23
CA ARG A 57 -7.13 7.29 -3.74
C ARG A 57 -7.46 6.53 -2.45
N PHE A 58 -7.34 7.22 -1.31
CA PHE A 58 -7.48 6.61 0.03
C PHE A 58 -8.82 5.91 0.26
N LEU A 59 -9.93 6.64 0.17
CA LEU A 59 -11.25 6.12 0.55
C LEU A 59 -11.68 4.95 -0.36
N GLN A 60 -11.48 5.09 -1.67
CA GLN A 60 -11.85 4.04 -2.63
C GLN A 60 -11.03 2.78 -2.37
N SER A 61 -9.72 2.90 -2.19
CA SER A 61 -8.86 1.77 -1.82
C SER A 61 -9.33 1.08 -0.55
N LEU A 62 -9.67 1.85 0.49
CA LEU A 62 -10.15 1.33 1.77
C LEU A 62 -11.48 0.58 1.65
N MET A 63 -12.45 1.16 0.94
CA MET A 63 -13.77 0.55 0.71
C MET A 63 -13.64 -0.78 -0.04
N GLN A 64 -12.77 -0.84 -1.06
CA GLN A 64 -12.53 -2.07 -1.80
C GLN A 64 -11.84 -3.14 -0.93
N LEU A 65 -10.82 -2.78 -0.14
CA LEU A 65 -10.18 -3.71 0.81
C LEU A 65 -11.15 -4.25 1.86
N HIS A 66 -12.02 -3.39 2.40
CA HIS A 66 -13.08 -3.80 3.31
C HIS A 66 -14.08 -4.73 2.64
N GLY A 67 -14.50 -4.41 1.41
CA GLY A 67 -15.37 -5.26 0.60
C GLY A 67 -14.82 -6.67 0.37
N ALA A 68 -13.52 -6.79 0.09
CA ALA A 68 -12.82 -8.07 0.01
C ALA A 68 -12.78 -8.78 1.36
N HIS A 69 -12.48 -8.06 2.45
CA HIS A 69 -12.43 -8.65 3.79
C HIS A 69 -13.76 -9.26 4.21
N THR A 70 -14.87 -8.54 4.06
CA THR A 70 -16.21 -9.02 4.43
C THR A 70 -16.54 -10.33 3.74
N ARG A 71 -16.22 -10.44 2.45
CA ARG A 71 -16.47 -11.64 1.64
C ARG A 71 -15.55 -12.80 1.99
N ILE A 72 -14.27 -12.52 2.26
CA ILE A 72 -13.33 -13.52 2.79
C ILE A 72 -13.86 -14.11 4.09
N THR A 73 -14.30 -13.27 5.03
CA THR A 73 -14.86 -13.71 6.31
C THR A 73 -16.16 -14.51 6.11
N ALA A 74 -17.01 -14.10 5.17
CA ALA A 74 -18.20 -14.86 4.82
C ALA A 74 -17.85 -16.26 4.26
N TRP A 75 -16.89 -16.34 3.34
CA TRP A 75 -16.42 -17.62 2.79
C TRP A 75 -15.75 -18.49 3.85
N GLU A 76 -14.95 -17.91 4.74
CA GLU A 76 -14.33 -18.64 5.86
C GLU A 76 -15.39 -19.33 6.74
N ARG A 77 -16.48 -18.62 7.06
CA ARG A 77 -17.60 -19.20 7.81
C ARG A 77 -18.28 -20.34 7.06
N THR A 78 -18.44 -20.25 5.73
CA THR A 78 -19.04 -21.35 4.96
C THR A 78 -18.11 -22.57 4.89
N LEU A 79 -16.79 -22.38 4.89
CA LEU A 79 -15.81 -23.47 4.96
C LEU A 79 -15.86 -24.17 6.33
N GLN A 80 -15.83 -23.41 7.42
CA GLN A 80 -15.91 -23.96 8.78
C GLN A 80 -17.22 -24.73 9.04
N ASN A 81 -18.35 -24.23 8.54
CA ASN A 81 -19.65 -24.87 8.69
C ASN A 81 -19.80 -26.18 7.90
N ARG A 82 -18.99 -26.40 6.85
CA ARG A 82 -18.98 -27.68 6.10
C ARG A 82 -18.10 -28.72 6.79
N GLU A 83 -17.06 -28.29 7.51
CA GLU A 83 -16.15 -29.18 8.22
C GLU A 83 -16.74 -29.69 9.54
N SER A 84 -17.66 -28.95 10.16
CA SER A 84 -18.36 -29.37 11.38
C SER A 84 -19.29 -30.57 11.18
N TRP A 85 -19.61 -30.97 9.95
CA TRP A 85 -20.37 -32.20 9.65
C TRP A 85 -19.48 -33.45 9.51
N LYS A 86 -18.15 -33.31 9.50
CA LYS A 86 -17.20 -34.45 9.46
C LYS A 86 -16.79 -34.97 10.86
N LEU A 87 -17.40 -34.46 11.92
CA LEU A 87 -17.18 -34.89 13.32
C LEU A 87 -18.06 -36.10 13.74
N GLY A 88 -18.45 -36.95 12.78
CA GLY A 88 -19.02 -38.27 13.06
C GLY A 88 -17.92 -39.34 13.07
N PHE A 89 -17.44 -39.69 14.26
CA PHE A 89 -16.67 -40.90 14.61
C PHE A 89 -15.40 -41.20 13.78
N GLY A 90 -14.23 -40.71 14.23
CA GLY A 90 -12.93 -41.37 13.94
C GLY A 90 -11.73 -40.51 13.49
N ALA A 91 -11.81 -39.18 13.49
CA ALA A 91 -10.82 -38.33 12.79
C ALA A 91 -9.63 -37.83 13.65
N THR A 92 -9.04 -38.63 14.54
CA THR A 92 -7.83 -38.22 15.29
C THR A 92 -6.52 -38.39 14.50
N PHE A 93 -6.56 -38.80 13.22
CA PHE A 93 -5.34 -39.14 12.45
C PHE A 93 -5.10 -38.40 11.11
N LEU A 94 -5.92 -37.42 10.72
CA LEU A 94 -5.66 -36.59 9.52
C LEU A 94 -5.51 -35.11 9.88
N LYS A 95 -4.35 -34.75 10.44
CA LYS A 95 -3.90 -33.36 10.58
C LYS A 95 -3.50 -32.77 9.22
N THR A 96 -4.45 -32.56 8.31
CA THR A 96 -4.26 -31.66 7.17
C THR A 96 -5.59 -31.01 6.82
N ASN A 97 -6.12 -30.22 7.76
CA ASN A 97 -7.22 -29.30 7.49
C ASN A 97 -6.66 -28.09 6.74
N GLN A 98 -6.26 -28.29 5.48
CA GLN A 98 -5.74 -27.21 4.65
C GLN A 98 -6.90 -26.54 3.93
N LEU A 99 -7.11 -25.25 4.23
CA LEU A 99 -8.00 -24.38 3.47
C LEU A 99 -7.70 -24.52 1.97
N PRO A 100 -8.70 -24.36 1.07
CA PRO A 100 -8.47 -24.42 -0.37
C PRO A 100 -7.30 -23.53 -0.80
N ALA A 101 -6.40 -24.03 -1.66
CA ALA A 101 -5.16 -23.34 -2.02
C ALA A 101 -5.41 -21.92 -2.56
N LEU A 102 -6.47 -21.76 -3.35
CA LEU A 102 -6.95 -20.48 -3.84
C LEU A 102 -7.37 -19.54 -2.71
N PHE A 103 -8.13 -20.03 -1.72
CA PHE A 103 -8.54 -19.22 -0.58
C PHE A 103 -7.31 -18.74 0.22
N GLN A 104 -6.33 -19.62 0.43
CA GLN A 104 -5.05 -19.25 1.05
C GLN A 104 -4.29 -18.20 0.23
N TRP A 105 -4.32 -18.30 -1.09
CA TRP A 105 -3.73 -17.31 -1.99
C TRP A 105 -4.43 -15.96 -1.89
N LEU A 106 -5.77 -15.93 -1.86
CA LEU A 106 -6.55 -14.70 -1.66
C LEU A 106 -6.25 -14.03 -0.30
N LEU A 107 -6.08 -14.81 0.77
CA LEU A 107 -5.65 -14.29 2.07
C LEU A 107 -4.26 -13.63 1.98
N LYS A 108 -3.30 -14.28 1.30
CA LYS A 108 -1.95 -13.73 1.09
C LYS A 108 -1.99 -12.45 0.24
N LEU A 109 -2.81 -12.42 -0.81
CA LEU A 109 -2.99 -11.26 -1.66
C LEU A 109 -3.58 -10.09 -0.89
N LYS A 110 -4.66 -10.33 -0.12
CA LYS A 110 -5.24 -9.32 0.77
C LYS A 110 -4.20 -8.78 1.75
N ALA A 111 -3.43 -9.65 2.41
CA ALA A 111 -2.44 -9.22 3.39
C ALA A 111 -1.32 -8.36 2.78
N ALA A 112 -0.86 -8.73 1.57
CA ALA A 112 0.10 -7.92 0.82
C ALA A 112 -0.47 -6.53 0.47
N PHE A 113 -1.72 -6.46 0.00
CA PHE A 113 -2.38 -5.20 -0.32
C PHE A 113 -2.64 -4.34 0.91
N VAL A 114 -3.01 -4.92 2.05
CA VAL A 114 -3.13 -4.19 3.33
C VAL A 114 -1.78 -3.63 3.78
N SER A 115 -0.69 -4.39 3.62
CA SER A 115 0.66 -3.90 3.93
C SER A 115 1.06 -2.73 3.03
N LYS A 116 0.76 -2.81 1.73
CA LYS A 116 0.99 -1.73 0.76
C LYS A 116 0.15 -0.48 1.06
N PHE A 117 -1.16 -0.67 1.28
CA PHE A 117 -2.09 0.39 1.67
C PHE A 117 -1.59 1.15 2.90
N SER A 118 -1.13 0.41 3.91
CA SER A 118 -0.61 0.98 5.15
C SER A 118 0.60 1.89 4.93
N LEU A 119 1.44 1.56 3.94
CA LEU A 119 2.55 2.42 3.56
C LEU A 119 2.06 3.64 2.76
N TYR A 120 1.28 3.43 1.69
CA TYR A 120 0.87 4.51 0.77
C TYR A 120 0.02 5.57 1.46
N PHE A 121 -0.70 5.19 2.50
CA PHE A 121 -1.53 6.10 3.28
C PHE A 121 -1.03 6.24 4.72
N TYR A 122 0.25 5.98 4.98
CA TYR A 122 0.83 6.03 6.33
C TYR A 122 0.53 7.35 7.04
N THR A 123 0.70 8.48 6.35
CA THR A 123 0.45 9.81 6.91
C THR A 123 -1.02 9.98 7.33
N THR A 124 -1.96 9.61 6.45
CA THR A 124 -3.40 9.66 6.71
C THR A 124 -3.78 8.75 7.88
N LEU A 125 -3.27 7.50 7.88
CA LEU A 125 -3.53 6.52 8.93
C LEU A 125 -2.95 6.95 10.29
N ALA A 126 -1.74 7.52 10.31
CA ALA A 126 -1.09 7.99 11.53
C ALA A 126 -1.85 9.17 12.17
N GLN A 127 -2.56 9.99 11.39
CA GLN A 127 -3.40 11.06 11.93
C GLN A 127 -4.68 10.52 12.59
N GLN A 128 -5.14 9.34 12.17
CA GLN A 128 -6.44 8.79 12.54
C GLN A 128 -6.34 7.59 13.50
N THR A 129 -5.14 7.05 13.70
CA THR A 129 -4.85 5.89 14.55
C THR A 129 -4.09 6.34 15.79
N GLN A 130 -4.60 6.02 16.98
CA GLN A 130 -3.95 6.41 18.25
C GLN A 130 -2.58 5.75 18.45
N ASP A 131 -2.40 4.50 17.98
CA ASP A 131 -1.13 3.78 18.02
C ASP A 131 -0.81 3.14 16.66
N MET A 132 -0.12 3.90 15.81
CA MET A 132 0.30 3.44 14.49
C MET A 132 1.29 2.27 14.57
N LYS A 133 2.12 2.18 15.61
CA LYS A 133 3.10 1.08 15.76
C LYS A 133 2.40 -0.23 16.07
N MET A 134 1.41 -0.21 16.95
CA MET A 134 0.60 -1.39 17.24
C MET A 134 -0.16 -1.86 15.99
N PHE A 135 -0.63 -0.93 15.15
CA PHE A 135 -1.25 -1.25 13.87
C PHE A 135 -0.26 -1.92 12.91
N THR A 136 0.94 -1.33 12.70
CA THR A 136 1.90 -1.89 11.74
C THR A 136 2.48 -3.23 12.16
N ASN A 137 2.57 -3.52 13.46
CA ASN A 137 3.02 -4.81 14.01
C ASN A 137 2.10 -5.99 13.63
N LYS A 138 0.83 -5.74 13.28
CA LYS A 138 -0.13 -6.77 12.84
C LYS A 138 -0.03 -7.05 11.34
N LEU A 139 0.71 -6.24 10.59
CA LEU A 139 0.86 -6.40 9.16
C LEU A 139 1.77 -7.57 8.82
N THR A 140 1.51 -8.23 7.69
CA THR A 140 2.43 -9.23 7.15
C THR A 140 3.79 -8.62 6.77
N THR A 141 3.83 -7.33 6.44
CA THR A 141 5.08 -6.61 6.18
C THR A 141 4.95 -5.16 6.60
N ASP A 142 5.77 -4.75 7.58
CA ASP A 142 5.93 -3.34 7.95
C ASP A 142 6.97 -2.67 7.04
N TYR A 143 6.48 -2.12 5.93
CA TYR A 143 7.31 -1.40 4.97
C TYR A 143 7.86 -0.08 5.52
N TYR A 144 7.11 0.59 6.41
CA TYR A 144 7.57 1.84 6.99
C TYR A 144 8.78 1.58 7.91
N HIS A 145 8.71 0.54 8.73
CA HIS A 145 9.84 0.13 9.56
C HIS A 145 11.06 -0.32 8.72
N LYS A 146 10.85 -0.99 7.57
CA LYS A 146 11.94 -1.30 6.62
C LYS A 146 12.63 -0.05 6.11
N ILE A 147 11.86 0.97 5.73
CA ILE A 147 12.37 2.28 5.32
C ILE A 147 13.20 2.91 6.44
N GLN A 148 12.65 2.94 7.66
CA GLN A 148 13.35 3.53 8.82
C GLN A 148 14.66 2.82 9.13
N SER A 149 14.64 1.49 9.10
CA SER A 149 15.81 0.66 9.38
C SER A 149 16.88 0.83 8.30
N PHE A 150 16.48 0.89 7.03
CA PHE A 150 17.41 1.14 5.93
C PHE A 150 18.04 2.53 6.03
N GLN A 151 17.23 3.57 6.26
CA GLN A 151 17.72 4.95 6.39
C GLN A 151 18.77 5.05 7.50
N ARG A 152 18.46 4.56 8.71
CA ARG A 152 19.38 4.61 9.86
C ARG A 152 20.65 3.78 9.65
N ARG A 153 20.55 2.62 9.00
CA ARG A 153 21.68 1.71 8.79
C ARG A 153 22.67 2.24 7.76
N ASN A 154 22.20 2.97 6.76
CA ASN A 154 23.01 3.41 5.63
C ASN A 154 23.28 4.92 5.64
N ASP A 155 22.85 5.62 6.69
CA ASP A 155 22.97 7.07 6.83
C ASP A 155 22.46 7.83 5.59
N ALA A 156 21.33 7.36 5.06
CA ALA A 156 20.66 8.03 3.95
C ALA A 156 20.02 9.33 4.47
N VAL A 157 20.07 10.41 3.69
CA VAL A 157 19.44 11.69 4.03
C VAL A 157 17.93 11.49 4.22
N ALA A 158 17.31 10.83 3.25
CA ALA A 158 15.91 10.47 3.32
C ALA A 158 15.58 9.29 2.40
N VAL A 159 14.48 8.62 2.72
CA VAL A 159 13.80 7.66 1.86
C VAL A 159 12.36 8.11 1.68
N LEU A 160 11.92 8.21 0.43
CA LEU A 160 10.65 8.80 0.04
C LEU A 160 9.85 7.86 -0.85
N LEU A 161 8.53 7.98 -0.77
CA LEU A 161 7.65 7.64 -1.87
C LEU A 161 7.14 8.94 -2.48
N VAL A 162 7.28 9.06 -3.80
CA VAL A 162 6.82 10.21 -4.58
C VAL A 162 5.74 9.72 -5.54
N PHE A 163 4.59 10.37 -5.52
CA PHE A 163 3.51 10.10 -6.46
C PHE A 163 3.62 11.02 -7.67
N ASP A 164 3.29 10.51 -8.85
CA ASP A 164 3.19 11.30 -10.07
C ASP A 164 1.72 11.59 -10.39
N ALA A 165 1.32 12.82 -10.08
CA ALA A 165 0.01 13.38 -10.35
C ALA A 165 -0.08 14.12 -11.70
N HIS A 166 0.99 14.12 -12.51
CA HIS A 166 0.96 14.71 -13.83
C HIS A 166 -0.15 14.06 -14.69
N GLU A 167 -0.86 14.89 -15.46
CA GLU A 167 -2.01 14.49 -16.30
C GLU A 167 -3.20 13.88 -15.54
N LEU A 168 -3.27 14.02 -14.20
CA LEU A 168 -4.45 13.64 -13.42
C LEU A 168 -5.33 14.86 -13.15
N GLU A 169 -6.35 15.05 -13.98
CA GLU A 169 -7.32 16.15 -13.85
C GLU A 169 -8.16 16.04 -12.57
N ASP A 170 -8.34 14.82 -12.04
CA ASP A 170 -9.17 14.53 -10.87
C ASP A 170 -8.38 14.34 -9.57
N TYR A 171 -7.07 14.64 -9.58
CA TYR A 171 -6.23 14.47 -8.40
C TYR A 171 -6.46 15.59 -7.38
N ALA A 172 -7.17 15.27 -6.30
CA ALA A 172 -7.49 16.22 -5.23
C ALA A 172 -6.58 16.13 -3.99
N GLY A 173 -5.69 15.14 -3.93
CA GLY A 173 -4.87 14.82 -2.76
C GLY A 173 -5.21 13.48 -2.10
N PRO A 174 -4.46 13.06 -1.07
CA PRO A 174 -4.60 11.77 -0.41
C PRO A 174 -5.76 11.70 0.61
N GLY A 175 -6.51 12.79 0.76
CA GLY A 175 -7.56 12.93 1.76
C GLY A 175 -8.94 12.53 1.24
N TYR A 176 -9.95 12.70 2.10
CA TYR A 176 -11.33 12.71 1.64
C TYR A 176 -11.63 14.09 1.02
N HIS A 177 -12.14 14.07 -0.20
CA HIS A 177 -12.60 15.26 -0.90
C HIS A 177 -14.07 15.09 -1.23
N HIS A 178 -14.86 16.17 -1.05
CA HIS A 178 -16.26 16.16 -1.41
C HIS A 178 -16.41 15.96 -2.94
N PRO A 179 -17.32 15.12 -3.43
CA PRO A 179 -17.47 14.85 -4.87
C PRO A 179 -17.69 16.11 -5.72
N ASP A 180 -18.38 17.11 -5.17
CA ASP A 180 -18.68 18.37 -5.86
C ASP A 180 -17.55 19.41 -5.74
N LYS A 181 -16.41 19.06 -5.13
CA LYS A 181 -15.28 19.99 -5.04
C LYS A 181 -14.61 20.11 -6.41
N VAL A 182 -14.66 21.30 -6.99
CA VAL A 182 -13.85 21.63 -8.17
C VAL A 182 -12.39 21.50 -7.78
N THR A 183 -11.67 20.60 -8.47
CA THR A 183 -10.24 20.40 -8.28
C THR A 183 -9.52 21.26 -9.30
N GLU A 184 -8.64 22.15 -8.83
CA GLU A 184 -7.78 22.91 -9.73
C GLU A 184 -6.68 21.99 -10.26
N PRO A 185 -6.34 22.04 -11.56
CA PRO A 185 -5.26 21.23 -12.09
C PRO A 185 -3.96 21.59 -11.39
N VAL A 186 -3.22 20.56 -10.98
CA VAL A 186 -1.92 20.72 -10.32
C VAL A 186 -0.87 21.01 -11.40
N HIS A 187 -0.01 22.00 -11.19
CA HIS A 187 1.00 22.42 -12.16
C HIS A 187 2.43 22.25 -11.60
N ASP A 188 3.38 22.02 -12.51
CA ASP A 188 4.82 21.96 -12.24
C ASP A 188 5.23 21.00 -11.11
N MET A 189 5.92 21.50 -10.08
CA MET A 189 6.46 20.69 -8.99
C MET A 189 5.39 20.10 -8.07
N GLU A 190 4.19 20.69 -8.04
CA GLU A 190 3.09 20.20 -7.22
C GLU A 190 2.55 18.86 -7.74
N CYS A 191 2.83 18.52 -9.00
CA CYS A 191 2.52 17.23 -9.62
C CYS A 191 3.27 16.06 -8.98
N TYR A 192 4.28 16.31 -8.16
CA TYR A 192 5.11 15.26 -7.54
C TYR A 192 5.03 15.25 -6.00
N PRO A 193 3.84 15.05 -5.41
CA PRO A 193 3.69 15.08 -3.97
C PRO A 193 4.44 13.94 -3.28
N ILE A 194 5.05 14.25 -2.14
CA ILE A 194 5.68 13.26 -1.26
C ILE A 194 4.60 12.51 -0.48
N VAL A 195 4.44 11.23 -0.79
CA VAL A 195 3.46 10.31 -0.19
C VAL A 195 3.89 9.91 1.22
N VAL A 196 5.15 9.48 1.33
CA VAL A 196 5.81 9.11 2.59
C VAL A 196 7.21 9.68 2.58
N SER A 197 7.66 10.14 3.75
CA SER A 197 9.03 10.61 3.96
C SER A 197 9.56 10.11 5.29
N TYR A 198 10.80 9.66 5.32
CA TYR A 198 11.54 9.43 6.56
C TYR A 198 13.01 9.84 6.40
N PRO A 199 13.61 10.56 7.38
CA PRO A 199 13.02 10.98 8.65
C PRO A 199 12.10 12.20 8.53
N VAL A 200 12.44 13.16 7.65
CA VAL A 200 11.69 14.40 7.39
C VAL A 200 11.57 14.62 5.89
N LYS A 201 10.72 15.56 5.46
CA LYS A 201 10.56 15.90 4.03
C LYS A 201 11.76 16.74 3.54
N PRO A 202 12.57 16.25 2.58
CA PRO A 202 13.76 16.95 2.08
C PRO A 202 13.37 17.93 0.96
N LEU A 203 12.64 19.00 1.29
CA LEU A 203 12.05 19.91 0.30
C LEU A 203 13.09 20.56 -0.63
N ASN A 204 14.29 20.83 -0.13
CA ASN A 204 15.42 21.35 -0.90
C ASN A 204 15.90 20.40 -2.02
N HIS A 205 15.61 19.10 -1.92
CA HIS A 205 15.99 18.11 -2.92
C HIS A 205 14.92 17.90 -4.01
N MET A 206 13.70 18.44 -3.84
CA MET A 206 12.57 18.11 -4.72
C MET A 206 12.78 18.50 -6.17
N VAL A 207 13.43 19.62 -6.45
CA VAL A 207 13.75 20.05 -7.83
C VAL A 207 14.56 18.98 -8.55
N ASN A 208 15.63 18.47 -7.91
CA ASN A 208 16.47 17.44 -8.53
C ASN A 208 15.75 16.10 -8.62
N ILE A 209 14.90 15.77 -7.65
CA ILE A 209 14.09 14.55 -7.71
C ILE A 209 13.18 14.59 -8.93
N VAL A 210 12.44 15.67 -9.12
CA VAL A 210 11.55 15.86 -10.27
C VAL A 210 12.35 15.81 -11.57
N ASN A 211 13.49 16.50 -11.66
CA ASN A 211 14.34 16.45 -12.86
C ASN A 211 14.79 15.03 -13.20
N VAL A 212 15.19 14.22 -12.21
CA VAL A 212 15.59 12.83 -12.47
C VAL A 212 14.38 11.99 -12.89
N LEU A 213 13.23 12.17 -12.25
CA LEU A 213 12.01 11.44 -12.61
C LEU A 213 11.58 11.73 -14.06
N THR A 214 11.70 12.98 -14.51
CA THR A 214 11.34 13.38 -15.88
C THR A 214 12.41 12.98 -16.90
N GLU A 215 13.69 13.28 -16.66
CA GLU A 215 14.79 13.00 -17.59
C GLU A 215 15.06 11.50 -17.75
N ARG A 216 14.81 10.70 -16.70
CA ARG A 216 15.06 9.24 -16.67
C ARG A 216 13.78 8.43 -16.67
N ALA A 217 12.64 9.02 -17.07
CA ALA A 217 11.34 8.37 -17.09
C ALA A 217 11.34 7.03 -17.87
N ALA A 218 12.01 6.99 -19.04
CA ALA A 218 12.08 5.77 -19.86
C ALA A 218 12.81 4.62 -19.14
N ASP A 219 13.90 4.92 -18.43
CA ASP A 219 14.66 3.92 -17.66
C ASP A 219 13.85 3.42 -16.45
N LEU A 220 13.13 4.32 -15.79
CA LEU A 220 12.27 4.00 -14.66
C LEU A 220 11.07 3.12 -15.08
N THR A 221 10.48 3.42 -16.24
CA THR A 221 9.31 2.72 -16.81
C THR A 221 9.61 1.26 -17.16
N ALA A 222 10.88 0.90 -17.41
CA ALA A 222 11.26 -0.51 -17.60
C ALA A 222 10.96 -1.38 -16.37
N MET A 223 10.83 -0.78 -15.18
CA MET A 223 10.50 -1.42 -13.89
C MET A 223 11.47 -2.52 -13.44
N ASP A 224 12.48 -2.91 -14.20
CA ASP A 224 13.47 -3.92 -13.82
C ASP A 224 14.80 -3.31 -13.34
N ARG A 225 14.90 -1.97 -13.31
CA ARG A 225 16.14 -1.24 -13.02
C ARG A 225 16.02 -0.30 -11.83
N VAL A 226 17.16 -0.08 -11.19
CA VAL A 226 17.39 0.96 -10.20
C VAL A 226 18.22 2.06 -10.88
N VAL A 227 17.73 3.29 -10.88
CA VAL A 227 18.39 4.44 -11.48
C VAL A 227 19.21 5.16 -10.43
N PHE A 228 20.49 5.43 -10.74
CA PHE A 228 21.37 6.29 -9.94
C PHE A 228 21.62 7.60 -10.68
N SER A 229 21.48 8.72 -9.98
CA SER A 229 21.79 10.06 -10.49
C SER A 229 22.55 10.87 -9.45
N PHE A 230 23.76 11.32 -9.78
CA PHE A 230 24.58 12.14 -8.88
C PHE A 230 24.54 13.61 -9.32
N SER A 231 24.13 14.49 -8.43
CA SER A 231 24.20 15.94 -8.62
C SER A 231 25.51 16.48 -8.04
N ALA A 232 26.41 16.93 -8.92
CA ALA A 232 27.65 17.57 -8.49
C ALA A 232 27.40 18.91 -7.77
N LYS A 233 26.29 19.59 -8.06
CA LYS A 233 25.92 20.86 -7.42
C LYS A 233 25.55 20.66 -5.95
N GLU A 234 24.70 19.66 -5.67
CA GLU A 234 24.24 19.36 -4.30
C GLU A 234 25.12 18.32 -3.59
N GLN A 235 26.16 17.80 -4.26
CA GLN A 235 26.98 16.68 -3.79
C GLN A 235 26.14 15.46 -3.34
N SER A 236 24.98 15.27 -3.96
CA SER A 236 23.97 14.31 -3.54
C SER A 236 23.74 13.23 -4.60
N THR A 237 23.50 12.00 -4.18
CA THR A 237 23.03 10.92 -5.07
C THR A 237 21.56 10.59 -4.81
N TYR A 238 20.81 10.47 -5.91
CA TYR A 238 19.42 10.06 -5.95
C TYR A 238 19.35 8.65 -6.53
N VAL A 239 18.77 7.74 -5.77
CA VAL A 239 18.58 6.33 -6.18
C VAL A 239 17.09 6.06 -6.28
N MET A 240 16.62 5.63 -7.45
CA MET A 240 15.18 5.58 -7.76
C MET A 240 14.74 4.28 -8.41
N ALA A 241 13.51 3.85 -8.12
CA ALA A 241 12.83 2.78 -8.84
C ALA A 241 11.31 2.92 -8.74
N LEU A 242 10.56 2.53 -9.78
CA LEU A 242 9.10 2.52 -9.74
C LEU A 242 8.55 1.39 -8.89
N CYS A 243 7.70 1.70 -7.93
CA CYS A 243 6.92 0.73 -7.16
C CYS A 243 5.57 0.41 -7.83
N ASP A 244 5.05 1.34 -8.61
CA ASP A 244 3.83 1.26 -9.42
C ASP A 244 3.96 2.29 -10.56
N PRO A 245 3.07 2.29 -11.57
CA PRO A 245 3.16 3.22 -12.70
C PRO A 245 3.32 4.70 -12.31
N ARG A 246 2.70 5.13 -11.20
CA ARG A 246 2.74 6.51 -10.69
C ARG A 246 3.40 6.65 -9.33
N MET A 247 4.12 5.63 -8.85
CA MET A 247 4.72 5.65 -7.51
C MET A 247 6.20 5.32 -7.59
N SER A 248 7.05 6.27 -7.20
CA SER A 248 8.51 6.15 -7.21
C SER A 248 9.06 6.02 -5.79
N LEU A 249 9.88 5.01 -5.54
CA LEU A 249 10.75 4.96 -4.37
C LEU A 249 12.00 5.76 -4.66
N VAL A 250 12.35 6.68 -3.76
CA VAL A 250 13.53 7.55 -3.89
C VAL A 250 14.37 7.46 -2.61
N VAL A 251 15.68 7.29 -2.75
CA VAL A 251 16.64 7.34 -1.66
C VAL A 251 17.68 8.43 -1.96
N ILE A 252 17.99 9.24 -0.95
CA ILE A 252 18.91 10.38 -1.08
C ILE A 252 20.14 10.14 -0.19
N PHE A 253 21.33 10.40 -0.72
CA PHE A 253 22.59 10.37 0.02
C PHE A 253 23.39 11.65 -0.22
N ASP A 254 23.98 12.24 0.83
CA ASP A 254 24.96 13.34 0.74
C ASP A 254 26.37 12.82 0.43
N SER A 255 26.44 11.89 -0.51
CA SER A 255 27.68 11.33 -1.01
C SER A 255 27.44 10.69 -2.37
N LYS A 256 28.51 10.53 -3.14
CA LYS A 256 28.46 9.81 -4.41
C LYS A 256 28.22 8.32 -4.16
N LYS A 257 27.11 7.79 -4.67
CA LYS A 257 26.78 6.36 -4.73
C LYS A 257 26.69 5.90 -6.18
N THR A 258 26.88 4.61 -6.40
CA THR A 258 26.86 4.01 -7.73
C THR A 258 26.17 2.66 -7.71
N GLU A 259 25.88 2.09 -8.87
CA GLU A 259 25.30 0.74 -8.98
C GLU A 259 26.17 -0.36 -8.33
N LYS A 260 27.47 -0.09 -8.09
CA LYS A 260 28.38 -0.98 -7.35
C LYS A 260 28.00 -1.11 -5.87
N ASP A 261 27.20 -0.19 -5.32
CA ASP A 261 26.65 -0.25 -3.96
C ASP A 261 25.50 -1.26 -3.89
N THR A 262 25.84 -2.55 -4.02
CA THR A 262 24.87 -3.65 -4.18
C THR A 262 23.82 -3.72 -3.08
N HIS A 263 24.15 -3.36 -1.84
CA HIS A 263 23.19 -3.33 -0.73
C HIS A 263 22.10 -2.27 -0.92
N ILE A 264 22.43 -1.11 -1.51
CA ILE A 264 21.46 -0.05 -1.85
C ILE A 264 20.60 -0.55 -3.01
N THR A 265 21.23 -1.04 -4.08
CA THR A 265 20.54 -1.56 -5.27
C THR A 265 19.55 -2.67 -4.89
N ASN A 266 19.98 -3.64 -4.09
CA ASN A 266 19.14 -4.74 -3.64
C ASN A 266 17.96 -4.25 -2.79
N PHE A 267 18.19 -3.32 -1.85
CA PHE A 267 17.10 -2.77 -1.04
C PHE A 267 16.04 -2.07 -1.92
N VAL A 268 16.47 -1.15 -2.78
CA VAL A 268 15.56 -0.37 -3.63
C VAL A 268 14.78 -1.30 -4.56
N PHE A 269 15.49 -2.23 -5.22
CA PHE A 269 14.87 -3.20 -6.11
C PHE A 269 13.88 -4.13 -5.38
N ASP A 270 14.29 -4.73 -4.25
CA ASP A 270 13.46 -5.66 -3.49
C ASP A 270 12.23 -4.98 -2.91
N MET A 271 12.37 -3.73 -2.44
CA MET A 271 11.27 -2.93 -1.91
C MET A 271 10.27 -2.61 -3.02
N SER A 272 10.73 -2.12 -4.18
CA SER A 272 9.87 -1.86 -5.33
C SER A 272 9.17 -3.12 -5.83
N LEU A 273 9.87 -4.25 -5.91
CA LEU A 273 9.31 -5.54 -6.33
C LEU A 273 8.24 -6.06 -5.36
N GLN A 274 8.44 -5.87 -4.06
CA GLN A 274 7.46 -6.22 -3.03
C GLN A 274 6.19 -5.35 -3.14
N LEU A 275 6.34 -4.04 -3.37
CA LEU A 275 5.21 -3.12 -3.51
C LEU A 275 4.38 -3.36 -4.78
N ARG A 276 4.98 -3.89 -5.85
CA ARG A 276 4.24 -4.36 -7.03
C ARG A 276 3.39 -5.60 -6.76
N CYS A 277 3.69 -6.36 -5.70
CA CYS A 277 3.01 -7.59 -5.33
C CYS A 277 3.10 -8.72 -6.39
N ASN A 278 3.97 -8.60 -7.40
CA ASN A 278 4.12 -9.57 -8.50
C ASN A 278 4.44 -10.99 -8.00
N LYS A 279 5.22 -11.11 -6.91
CA LYS A 279 5.53 -12.42 -6.30
C LYS A 279 4.28 -13.14 -5.81
N VAL A 280 3.26 -12.42 -5.32
CA VAL A 280 2.02 -13.03 -4.88
C VAL A 280 1.25 -13.59 -6.07
N PHE A 281 1.15 -12.85 -7.18
CA PHE A 281 0.55 -13.34 -8.41
C PHE A 281 1.29 -14.55 -9.00
N ALA A 282 2.64 -14.51 -9.02
CA ALA A 282 3.45 -15.63 -9.50
C ALA A 282 3.28 -16.92 -8.68
N ASN A 283 2.85 -16.82 -7.43
CA ASN A 283 2.56 -17.97 -6.57
C ASN A 283 1.19 -18.62 -6.84
N LEU A 284 0.35 -18.01 -7.69
CA LEU A 284 -0.90 -18.63 -8.14
C LEU A 284 -0.56 -19.73 -9.15
N LYS A 285 -0.36 -20.95 -8.65
CA LYS A 285 -0.14 -22.13 -9.50
C LYS A 285 -1.49 -22.68 -9.93
N LEU A 286 -1.67 -22.87 -11.23
CA LEU A 286 -2.76 -23.70 -11.75
C LEU A 286 -2.46 -25.14 -11.29
N SER A 287 -3.44 -25.77 -10.64
CA SER A 287 -3.36 -27.21 -10.40
C SER A 287 -3.53 -27.88 -11.76
N THR A 288 -2.42 -28.20 -12.42
CA THR A 288 -2.43 -29.09 -13.58
C THR A 288 -2.88 -30.47 -13.10
N LYS A 289 -4.09 -30.86 -13.47
CA LYS A 289 -4.56 -32.24 -13.35
C LYS A 289 -3.85 -33.11 -14.38
#